data_AF-A0A1Y5DW97-F1
#
_entry.id   AF-A0A1Y5DW97-F1
#
_cell.length_a   1.000
_cell.length_b   1.000
_cell.length_c   1.000
_cell.angle_alpha   90.00
_cell.angle_beta   90.00
_cell.angle_gamma   90.00
#
_symmetry.space_group_name_H-M   'P 1'
#
loop_
_entity.id
_entity.type
_entity.pdbx_description
1 polymer ?
#
loop_
_entity_poly.entity_id
_entity_poly.type
_entity_poly.pdbx_seq_one_letter_code
_entity_poly.pdbx_strand_id
1 'polypeptide(L)'
;MANESAAKPSLVPAILALLVLIVVGYFLFSDSKPSRTEHTLNPPIEIVDPEPPLTIIEEVEPAPTSDEVTEQEAQAFVEALTTPQQQTIIAITEGQDQFVRHDGFISLPNLENRTTTAAQLLADTSLTGDTELTVSYINEQHITTSLAELAESIEDHTAAITIINNDGSQITAPLADLINQANGNTAASITYIKKTTVIKQLTISEFAHLDIASNQAIQVTINHGEQQLSIKEIIQSADIADNELFYLHRVSEQDQQGLWGIIQAGLIDKFRQGLSIEGISRNKDLMQVTIPADADEKLTSGLSSFLGKILNSKVTSSYIYNYSSQTMGHDPDVIHPGQQLVLIHFSAGELKQVYQFFSAKRNQGIQTFAIVD
;
A
#
# COMPACT_ATOMS: atom_id res chain seq x y z
N MET A 1 19.57 48.49 -25.31
CA MET A 1 18.42 48.50 -26.23
C MET A 1 17.58 47.28 -25.87
N ALA A 2 16.29 47.32 -25.59
CA ALA A 2 15.27 48.36 -25.63
C ALA A 2 14.22 48.10 -24.52
N ASN A 3 13.64 49.18 -23.99
CA ASN A 3 12.48 49.17 -23.09
C ASN A 3 11.22 48.76 -23.87
N GLU A 4 10.46 47.77 -23.37
CA GLU A 4 9.09 47.56 -23.81
C GLU A 4 8.10 48.27 -22.87
N SER A 5 7.36 49.18 -23.48
CA SER A 5 6.29 49.98 -22.87
C SER A 5 5.08 49.10 -22.58
N ALA A 6 4.72 48.95 -21.31
CA ALA A 6 3.47 48.31 -20.88
C ALA A 6 2.24 49.03 -21.48
N ALA A 7 1.42 48.29 -22.22
CA ALA A 7 0.18 48.80 -22.82
C ALA A 7 -0.85 49.11 -21.73
N LYS A 8 -1.45 50.31 -21.80
CA LYS A 8 -2.50 50.76 -20.88
C LYS A 8 -3.74 49.83 -20.96
N PRO A 9 -4.33 49.43 -19.83
CA PRO A 9 -5.50 48.57 -19.82
C PRO A 9 -6.69 49.29 -20.47
N SER A 10 -7.32 48.62 -21.44
CA SER A 10 -8.51 49.12 -22.14
C SER A 10 -9.69 49.21 -21.17
N LEU A 11 -10.44 50.30 -21.23
CA LEU A 11 -11.62 50.57 -20.41
C LEU A 11 -12.83 49.72 -20.84
N VAL A 12 -12.81 49.17 -22.06
CA VAL A 12 -13.95 48.51 -22.70
C VAL A 12 -14.34 47.19 -22.01
N PRO A 13 -13.41 46.27 -21.63
CA PRO A 13 -13.75 45.05 -20.92
C PRO A 13 -14.31 45.30 -19.51
N ALA A 14 -13.81 46.35 -18.83
CA ALA A 14 -14.25 46.70 -17.48
C ALA A 14 -15.69 47.24 -17.46
N ILE A 15 -16.07 48.03 -18.47
CA ILE A 15 -17.45 48.52 -18.62
C ILE A 15 -18.42 47.36 -18.95
N LEU A 16 -17.98 46.40 -19.77
CA LEU A 16 -18.77 45.21 -20.08
C LEU A 16 -19.02 44.33 -18.84
N ALA A 17 -18.00 44.11 -18.02
CA ALA A 17 -18.14 43.36 -16.77
C ALA A 17 -19.10 44.05 -15.79
N LEU A 18 -19.06 45.39 -15.71
CA LEU A 18 -19.97 46.18 -14.89
C LEU A 18 -21.43 46.04 -15.36
N LEU A 19 -21.67 46.09 -16.67
CA LEU A 19 -23.01 45.93 -17.24
C LEU A 19 -23.61 44.55 -16.92
N VAL A 20 -22.80 43.49 -16.98
CA VAL A 20 -23.25 42.14 -16.61
C VAL A 20 -23.65 42.07 -15.14
N LEU A 21 -22.86 42.65 -14.24
CA LEU A 21 -23.19 42.69 -12.81
C LEU A 21 -24.48 43.47 -12.52
N ILE A 22 -24.72 44.58 -13.23
CA ILE A 22 -25.96 45.37 -13.10
C ILE A 22 -27.17 44.55 -13.56
N VAL A 23 -27.06 43.83 -14.69
CA VAL A 23 -28.16 43.00 -15.19
C VAL A 23 -28.47 41.85 -14.22
N VAL A 24 -27.45 41.15 -13.72
CA VAL A 24 -27.63 40.06 -12.74
C VAL A 24 -28.23 40.59 -11.43
N GLY A 25 -27.75 41.73 -10.94
CA GLY A 25 -28.31 42.38 -9.75
C GLY A 25 -29.76 42.81 -9.94
N TYR A 26 -30.12 43.32 -11.12
CA TYR A 26 -31.50 43.67 -11.46
C TYR A 26 -32.41 42.44 -11.47
N PHE A 27 -31.97 41.31 -12.03
CA PHE A 27 -32.75 40.08 -12.04
C PHE A 27 -33.03 39.56 -10.63
N LEU A 28 -32.00 39.49 -9.78
CA LEU A 28 -32.16 39.06 -8.38
C LEU A 28 -33.10 39.96 -7.58
N PHE A 29 -33.06 41.27 -7.82
CA PHE A 29 -33.95 42.22 -7.13
C PHE A 29 -35.39 42.20 -7.68
N SER A 30 -35.56 41.96 -8.98
CA SER A 30 -36.87 41.96 -9.63
C SER A 30 -37.76 40.78 -9.24
N ASP A 31 -37.17 39.68 -8.78
CA ASP A 31 -37.89 38.47 -8.34
C ASP A 31 -38.39 38.56 -6.88
N SER A 32 -38.08 39.66 -6.18
CA SER A 32 -38.45 39.89 -4.79
C SER A 32 -39.74 40.72 -4.65
N LYS A 33 -40.86 40.25 -5.19
CA LYS A 33 -42.19 40.85 -4.92
C LYS A 33 -43.17 39.82 -4.35
N PRO A 34 -43.61 39.96 -3.09
CA PRO A 34 -44.65 39.10 -2.54
C PRO A 34 -46.00 39.43 -3.22
N SER A 35 -46.62 38.45 -3.88
CA SER A 35 -47.96 38.56 -4.43
C SER A 35 -49.00 38.54 -3.30
N ARG A 36 -49.27 39.69 -2.70
CA ARG A 36 -50.43 39.89 -1.81
C ARG A 36 -51.57 40.48 -2.65
N THR A 37 -52.37 39.62 -3.25
CA THR A 37 -53.66 40.00 -3.84
C THR A 37 -54.70 40.14 -2.73
N GLU A 38 -54.96 41.36 -2.28
CA GLU A 38 -56.15 41.68 -1.50
C GLU A 38 -57.37 41.62 -2.42
N HIS A 39 -58.18 40.57 -2.30
CA HIS A 39 -59.52 40.55 -2.86
C HIS A 39 -60.50 41.03 -1.79
N THR A 40 -61.04 42.23 -1.97
CA THR A 40 -62.25 42.68 -1.27
C THR A 40 -63.44 41.91 -1.83
N LEU A 41 -64.07 41.06 -1.01
CA LEU A 41 -65.37 40.46 -1.31
C LEU A 41 -66.36 40.80 -0.19
N ASN A 42 -67.43 41.47 -0.57
CA ASN A 42 -68.69 41.62 0.16
C ASN A 42 -69.77 41.17 -0.85
N PRO A 43 -70.75 40.31 -0.52
CA PRO A 43 -71.41 40.09 0.77
C PRO A 43 -71.02 38.74 1.43
N PRO A 44 -71.50 38.43 2.66
CA PRO A 44 -70.88 37.45 3.55
C PRO A 44 -71.25 36.01 3.18
N ILE A 45 -70.27 35.13 3.15
CA ILE A 45 -70.47 33.69 3.13
C ILE A 45 -70.21 33.20 4.55
N GLU A 46 -71.23 32.65 5.21
CA GLU A 46 -71.08 31.87 6.43
C GLU A 46 -70.26 30.63 6.09
N ILE A 47 -69.00 30.61 6.54
CA ILE A 47 -68.17 29.41 6.53
C ILE A 47 -68.17 28.89 7.96
N VAL A 48 -68.85 27.76 8.15
CA VAL A 48 -68.77 26.93 9.35
C VAL A 48 -67.29 26.65 9.61
N ASP A 49 -66.76 27.06 10.77
CA ASP A 49 -65.39 26.73 11.18
C ASP A 49 -65.26 25.19 11.21
N PRO A 50 -64.48 24.57 10.31
CA PRO A 50 -64.00 23.24 10.59
C PRO A 50 -62.92 23.39 11.67
N GLU A 51 -63.09 22.72 12.81
CA GLU A 51 -62.00 22.55 13.76
C GLU A 51 -60.74 22.17 12.98
N PRO A 52 -59.60 22.88 13.20
CA PRO A 52 -58.37 22.51 12.51
C PRO A 52 -58.10 21.04 12.81
N PRO A 53 -57.77 20.20 11.80
CA PRO A 53 -57.36 18.85 12.09
C PRO A 53 -56.21 18.97 13.09
N LEU A 54 -56.30 18.25 14.21
CA LEU A 54 -55.17 18.06 15.10
C LEU A 54 -54.06 17.46 14.25
N THR A 55 -53.16 18.31 13.76
CA THR A 55 -51.89 17.87 13.21
C THR A 55 -51.21 17.18 14.38
N ILE A 56 -51.22 15.85 14.37
CA ILE A 56 -50.27 15.07 15.15
C ILE A 56 -48.92 15.57 14.65
N ILE A 57 -48.26 16.39 15.46
CA ILE A 57 -46.84 16.62 15.29
C ILE A 57 -46.27 15.23 15.55
N GLU A 58 -46.06 14.45 14.49
CA GLU A 58 -45.17 13.30 14.58
C GLU A 58 -43.90 13.88 15.18
N GLU A 59 -43.59 13.38 16.37
CA GLU A 59 -42.36 13.68 17.08
C GLU A 59 -41.24 13.39 16.09
N VAL A 60 -40.71 14.44 15.46
CA VAL A 60 -39.62 14.31 14.51
C VAL A 60 -38.51 13.71 15.35
N GLU A 61 -38.21 12.44 15.12
CA GLU A 61 -37.13 11.76 15.83
C GLU A 61 -35.92 12.71 15.82
N PRO A 62 -35.36 13.01 17.01
CA PRO A 62 -34.27 13.97 17.10
C PRO A 62 -33.18 13.53 16.13
N ALA A 63 -32.68 14.47 15.34
CA ALA A 63 -31.60 14.17 14.40
C ALA A 63 -30.46 13.49 15.16
N PRO A 64 -29.92 12.37 14.64
CA PRO A 64 -28.93 11.58 15.36
C PRO A 64 -27.74 12.46 15.75
N THR A 65 -27.25 12.25 16.96
CA THR A 65 -26.08 12.93 17.50
C THR A 65 -24.83 12.57 16.69
N SER A 66 -23.79 13.41 16.75
CA SER A 66 -22.52 13.13 16.05
C SER A 66 -21.91 11.79 16.43
N ASP A 67 -22.14 11.33 17.66
CA ASP A 67 -21.62 10.06 18.17
C ASP A 67 -22.42 8.89 17.59
N GLU A 68 -23.75 8.99 17.52
CA GLU A 68 -24.62 7.98 16.88
C GLU A 68 -24.33 7.83 15.38
N VAL A 69 -24.06 8.94 14.68
CA VAL A 69 -23.64 8.91 13.27
C VAL A 69 -22.28 8.20 13.13
N THR A 70 -21.33 8.46 14.03
CA THR A 70 -20.00 7.83 14.00
C THR A 70 -20.08 6.33 14.30
N GLU A 71 -20.98 5.90 15.20
CA GLU A 71 -21.24 4.49 15.49
C GLU A 71 -21.85 3.76 14.28
N GLN A 72 -22.87 4.36 13.65
CA GLN A 72 -23.48 3.82 12.43
C GLN A 72 -22.46 3.71 11.30
N GLU A 73 -21.60 4.72 11.15
CA GLU A 73 -20.49 4.70 10.20
C GLU A 73 -19.50 3.56 10.53
N ALA A 74 -19.08 3.41 11.79
CA ALA A 74 -18.18 2.34 12.18
C ALA A 74 -18.76 0.94 11.92
N GLN A 75 -20.05 0.76 12.20
CA GLN A 75 -20.77 -0.49 11.91
C GLN A 75 -20.74 -0.81 10.42
N ALA A 76 -21.16 0.14 9.58
CA ALA A 76 -21.22 -0.07 8.14
C ALA A 76 -19.84 -0.29 7.52
N PHE A 77 -18.80 0.37 8.02
CA PHE A 77 -17.42 0.14 7.60
C PHE A 77 -17.01 -1.32 7.82
N VAL A 78 -17.25 -1.85 9.02
CA VAL A 78 -16.94 -3.25 9.32
C VAL A 78 -17.83 -4.20 8.54
N GLU A 79 -19.12 -3.88 8.36
CA GLU A 79 -20.02 -4.68 7.53
C GLU A 79 -19.51 -4.77 6.09
N ALA A 80 -19.06 -3.66 5.49
CA ALA A 80 -18.48 -3.67 4.15
C ALA A 80 -17.19 -4.51 4.05
N LEU A 81 -16.39 -4.60 5.13
CA LEU A 81 -15.25 -5.52 5.21
C LEU A 81 -15.67 -6.99 5.39
N THR A 82 -16.79 -7.24 6.07
CA THR A 82 -17.32 -8.59 6.36
C THR A 82 -18.32 -9.11 5.32
N THR A 83 -18.80 -8.25 4.42
CA THR A 83 -19.81 -8.62 3.42
C THR A 83 -19.23 -9.74 2.58
N PRO A 84 -19.91 -10.90 2.47
CA PRO A 84 -19.38 -12.02 1.73
C PRO A 84 -19.18 -11.60 0.28
N GLN A 85 -17.92 -11.33 -0.09
CA GLN A 85 -17.50 -11.39 -1.47
C GLN A 85 -17.78 -12.84 -1.90
N GLN A 86 -18.81 -13.01 -2.73
CA GLN A 86 -19.49 -14.26 -3.03
C GLN A 86 -18.51 -15.44 -3.28
N GLN A 87 -18.13 -16.24 -2.27
CA GLN A 87 -17.22 -17.40 -2.44
C GLN A 87 -16.05 -17.15 -3.40
N THR A 88 -15.59 -15.90 -3.51
CA THR A 88 -14.55 -15.54 -4.46
C THR A 88 -13.24 -15.88 -3.81
N ILE A 89 -12.45 -16.73 -4.46
CA ILE A 89 -11.08 -16.99 -4.04
C ILE A 89 -10.33 -15.67 -4.15
N ILE A 90 -9.82 -15.17 -3.03
CA ILE A 90 -9.10 -13.88 -3.00
C ILE A 90 -7.65 -14.13 -3.36
N ALA A 91 -7.20 -13.61 -4.50
CA ALA A 91 -5.79 -13.66 -4.87
C ALA A 91 -4.98 -12.71 -3.98
N ILE A 92 -3.97 -13.26 -3.28
CA ILE A 92 -3.06 -12.51 -2.43
C ILE A 92 -1.70 -12.45 -3.13
N THR A 93 -1.31 -11.25 -3.57
CA THR A 93 0.00 -10.98 -4.18
C THR A 93 0.76 -9.93 -3.38
N GLU A 94 2.05 -9.77 -3.65
CA GLU A 94 2.86 -8.72 -3.00
C GLU A 94 2.25 -7.34 -3.26
N GLY A 95 2.09 -6.53 -2.20
CA GLY A 95 1.49 -5.20 -2.25
C GLY A 95 -0.03 -5.17 -2.48
N GLN A 96 -0.71 -6.32 -2.50
CA GLN A 96 -2.18 -6.43 -2.65
C GLN A 96 -2.80 -7.10 -1.43
N ASP A 97 -2.55 -6.51 -0.27
CA ASP A 97 -3.05 -7.01 1.00
C ASP A 97 -4.57 -6.86 1.10
N GLN A 98 -5.25 -7.80 1.77
CA GLN A 98 -6.70 -7.79 1.89
C GLN A 98 -7.19 -8.36 3.22
N PHE A 99 -8.40 -7.93 3.61
CA PHE A 99 -9.15 -8.59 4.67
C PHE A 99 -9.89 -9.81 4.10
N VAL A 100 -9.74 -10.94 4.77
CA VAL A 100 -10.36 -12.22 4.40
C VAL A 100 -11.06 -12.77 5.64
N ARG A 101 -12.23 -13.38 5.43
CA ARG A 101 -12.94 -14.07 6.52
C ARG A 101 -12.25 -15.37 6.92
N HIS A 102 -12.44 -15.78 8.16
CA HIS A 102 -11.91 -17.05 8.68
C HIS A 102 -12.38 -18.27 7.87
N ASP A 103 -13.62 -18.28 7.38
CA ASP A 103 -14.16 -19.32 6.50
C ASP A 103 -13.85 -19.11 5.00
N GLY A 104 -13.01 -18.11 4.69
CA GLY A 104 -12.65 -17.74 3.33
C GLY A 104 -11.56 -18.62 2.72
N PHE A 105 -11.44 -18.49 1.39
CA PHE A 105 -10.37 -19.10 0.61
C PHE A 105 -9.51 -18.02 -0.05
N ILE A 106 -8.22 -18.27 -0.10
CA ILE A 106 -7.25 -17.43 -0.79
C ILE A 106 -6.55 -18.21 -1.89
N SER A 107 -6.14 -17.51 -2.94
CA SER A 107 -5.19 -18.00 -3.94
C SER A 107 -3.85 -17.31 -3.70
N LEU A 108 -2.78 -18.10 -3.69
CA LEU A 108 -1.41 -17.63 -3.57
C LEU A 108 -0.60 -18.20 -4.72
N PRO A 109 0.44 -17.50 -5.20
CA PRO A 109 1.39 -18.12 -6.11
C PRO A 109 2.14 -19.26 -5.38
N ASN A 110 2.28 -20.39 -6.06
CA ASN A 110 3.04 -21.53 -5.59
C ASN A 110 4.49 -21.37 -6.05
N LEU A 111 5.28 -20.67 -5.24
CA LEU A 111 6.67 -20.35 -5.56
C LEU A 111 7.64 -21.29 -4.84
N GLU A 112 8.60 -21.82 -5.59
CA GLU A 112 9.71 -22.59 -5.05
C GLU A 112 11.02 -21.83 -5.23
N ASN A 113 11.74 -21.57 -4.14
CA ASN A 113 13.07 -20.98 -4.19
C ASN A 113 14.14 -22.08 -4.15
N ARG A 114 15.05 -22.07 -5.11
CA ARG A 114 16.08 -23.10 -5.27
C ARG A 114 17.43 -22.49 -5.61
N THR A 115 18.49 -22.98 -4.96
CA THR A 115 19.88 -22.75 -5.39
C THR A 115 20.36 -23.97 -6.16
N THR A 116 20.78 -23.79 -7.42
CA THR A 116 21.14 -24.90 -8.32
C THR A 116 22.14 -24.45 -9.38
N THR A 117 22.40 -25.26 -10.41
CA THR A 117 23.17 -24.87 -11.60
C THR A 117 22.30 -24.84 -12.84
N ALA A 118 22.72 -24.12 -13.87
CA ALA A 118 21.99 -24.05 -15.14
C ALA A 118 21.73 -25.44 -15.75
N ALA A 119 22.71 -26.35 -15.70
CA ALA A 119 22.54 -27.73 -16.19
C ALA A 119 21.51 -28.53 -15.37
N GLN A 120 21.52 -28.39 -14.05
CA GLN A 120 20.59 -29.10 -13.17
C GLN A 120 19.15 -28.61 -13.35
N LEU A 121 18.95 -27.30 -13.49
CA LEU A 121 17.64 -26.72 -13.73
C LEU A 121 17.06 -27.19 -15.07
N LEU A 122 17.86 -27.19 -16.13
CA LEU A 122 17.44 -27.65 -17.46
C LEU A 122 17.21 -29.16 -17.54
N ALA A 123 17.82 -29.94 -16.65
CA ALA A 123 17.63 -31.38 -16.56
C ALA A 123 16.40 -31.76 -15.71
N ASP A 124 15.76 -30.81 -15.04
CA ASP A 124 14.59 -31.08 -14.18
C ASP A 124 13.35 -31.35 -15.02
N THR A 125 12.95 -32.62 -15.08
CA THR A 125 11.78 -33.07 -15.84
C THR A 125 10.45 -32.66 -15.23
N SER A 126 10.43 -32.15 -13.99
CA SER A 126 9.21 -31.62 -13.37
C SER A 126 8.81 -30.26 -13.95
N LEU A 127 9.75 -29.56 -14.60
CA LEU A 127 9.54 -28.24 -15.17
C LEU A 127 9.18 -28.35 -16.66
N THR A 128 8.21 -27.56 -17.08
CA THR A 128 7.78 -27.48 -18.49
C THR A 128 8.39 -26.26 -19.17
N GLY A 129 8.41 -26.25 -20.49
CA GLY A 129 8.97 -25.13 -21.26
C GLY A 129 8.32 -23.78 -20.97
N ASP A 130 7.05 -23.77 -20.55
CA ASP A 130 6.26 -22.57 -20.25
C ASP A 130 6.31 -22.17 -18.76
N THR A 131 7.00 -22.96 -17.91
CA THR A 131 7.13 -22.64 -16.49
C THR A 131 7.89 -21.33 -16.33
N GLU A 132 7.25 -20.36 -15.66
CA GLU A 132 7.84 -19.04 -15.38
C GLU A 132 8.86 -19.14 -14.23
N LEU A 133 9.95 -18.40 -14.39
CA LEU A 133 11.09 -18.38 -13.47
C LEU A 133 11.53 -16.95 -13.26
N THR A 134 12.01 -16.66 -12.06
CA THR A 134 12.91 -15.54 -11.80
C THR A 134 14.28 -16.10 -11.48
N VAL A 135 15.29 -15.78 -12.30
CA VAL A 135 16.66 -16.26 -12.15
C VAL A 135 17.57 -15.11 -11.75
N SER A 136 18.36 -15.32 -10.70
CA SER A 136 19.45 -14.45 -10.25
C SER A 136 20.79 -15.18 -10.39
N TYR A 137 21.75 -14.55 -11.08
CA TYR A 137 23.09 -15.09 -11.27
C TYR A 137 24.14 -13.99 -11.37
N ILE A 138 25.40 -14.35 -11.11
CA ILE A 138 26.54 -13.44 -11.26
C ILE A 138 27.09 -13.59 -12.66
N ASN A 139 26.95 -12.56 -13.50
CA ASN A 139 27.64 -12.50 -14.78
C ASN A 139 29.08 -12.06 -14.56
N GLU A 140 30.05 -12.84 -15.06
CA GLU A 140 31.47 -12.52 -14.99
C GLU A 140 31.98 -12.14 -16.38
N GLN A 141 32.49 -10.92 -16.50
CA GLN A 141 33.11 -10.42 -17.73
C GLN A 141 34.61 -10.25 -17.54
N HIS A 142 35.37 -10.80 -18.45
CA HIS A 142 36.83 -10.66 -18.50
C HIS A 142 37.17 -9.53 -19.47
N ILE A 143 37.58 -8.39 -18.92
CA ILE A 143 37.84 -7.16 -19.68
C ILE A 143 39.34 -6.92 -19.68
N THR A 144 39.98 -7.00 -20.86
CA THR A 144 41.37 -6.58 -21.00
C THR A 144 41.46 -5.06 -20.90
N THR A 145 42.24 -4.56 -19.94
CA THR A 145 42.37 -3.12 -19.62
C THR A 145 43.69 -2.86 -18.88
N SER A 146 43.86 -1.68 -18.27
CA SER A 146 45.00 -1.32 -17.42
C SER A 146 44.53 -0.72 -16.08
N LEU A 147 45.39 -0.69 -15.07
CA LEU A 147 45.06 -0.03 -13.79
C LEU A 147 44.81 1.48 -13.97
N ALA A 148 45.47 2.11 -14.95
CA ALA A 148 45.25 3.51 -15.30
C ALA A 148 43.83 3.75 -15.86
N GLU A 149 43.38 2.91 -16.79
CA GLU A 149 42.02 3.00 -17.37
C GLU A 149 40.93 2.68 -16.33
N LEU A 150 41.19 1.73 -15.43
CA LEU A 150 40.27 1.44 -14.33
C LEU A 150 40.15 2.61 -13.36
N ALA A 151 41.23 3.33 -13.08
CA ALA A 151 41.22 4.54 -12.24
C ALA A 151 40.44 5.71 -12.84
N GLU A 152 40.23 5.74 -14.15
CA GLU A 152 39.39 6.74 -14.82
C GLU A 152 37.92 6.32 -14.90
N SER A 153 37.63 5.02 -14.89
CA SER A 153 36.28 4.48 -15.14
C SER A 153 35.53 4.03 -13.88
N ILE A 154 36.23 3.73 -12.79
CA ILE A 154 35.64 3.33 -11.51
C ILE A 154 35.71 4.53 -10.57
N GLU A 155 34.57 5.02 -10.08
CA GLU A 155 34.54 6.16 -9.15
C GLU A 155 35.00 5.77 -7.73
N ASP A 156 34.59 4.60 -7.25
CA ASP A 156 34.94 4.11 -5.92
C ASP A 156 36.23 3.27 -5.95
N HIS A 157 37.35 3.92 -5.64
CA HIS A 157 38.66 3.27 -5.59
C HIS A 157 38.88 2.42 -4.33
N THR A 158 37.96 2.47 -3.36
CA THR A 158 38.02 1.69 -2.12
C THR A 158 37.35 0.33 -2.25
N ALA A 159 36.46 0.18 -3.23
CA ALA A 159 35.85 -1.09 -3.57
C ALA A 159 36.90 -2.11 -4.01
N ALA A 160 36.82 -3.32 -3.45
CA ALA A 160 37.70 -4.42 -3.85
C ALA A 160 37.36 -4.88 -5.27
N ILE A 161 38.36 -4.85 -6.16
CA ILE A 161 38.25 -5.37 -7.52
C ILE A 161 39.13 -6.59 -7.69
N THR A 162 38.75 -7.47 -8.62
CA THR A 162 39.55 -8.65 -8.97
C THR A 162 40.19 -8.45 -10.34
N ILE A 163 41.51 -8.63 -10.42
CA ILE A 163 42.28 -8.56 -11.66
C ILE A 163 43.11 -9.84 -11.84
N ILE A 164 43.44 -10.15 -13.08
CA ILE A 164 44.44 -11.16 -13.47
C ILE A 164 45.59 -10.40 -14.13
N ASN A 165 46.78 -10.55 -13.55
CA ASN A 165 48.01 -9.97 -14.08
C ASN A 165 48.54 -10.78 -15.28
N ASN A 166 49.53 -10.23 -16.00
CA ASN A 166 50.16 -10.90 -17.13
C ASN A 166 50.88 -12.22 -16.78
N ASP A 167 51.25 -12.41 -15.51
CA ASP A 167 51.81 -13.67 -15.01
C ASP A 167 50.75 -14.73 -14.68
N GLY A 168 49.46 -14.41 -14.90
CA GLY A 168 48.33 -15.27 -14.58
C GLY A 168 47.90 -15.24 -13.11
N SER A 169 48.57 -14.45 -12.27
CA SER A 169 48.17 -14.29 -10.86
C SER A 169 46.87 -13.50 -10.75
N GLN A 170 45.94 -14.04 -9.97
CA GLN A 170 44.68 -13.37 -9.64
C GLN A 170 44.80 -12.65 -8.31
N ILE A 171 44.48 -11.36 -8.27
CA ILE A 171 44.54 -10.53 -7.08
C ILE A 171 43.20 -9.84 -6.89
N THR A 172 42.70 -9.86 -5.65
CA THR A 172 41.52 -9.09 -5.23
C THR A 172 41.93 -8.09 -4.16
N ALA A 173 41.83 -6.79 -4.45
CA ALA A 173 42.15 -5.71 -3.52
C ALA A 173 41.47 -4.41 -3.96
N PRO A 174 41.36 -3.40 -3.06
CA PRO A 174 40.94 -2.06 -3.46
C PRO A 174 41.76 -1.53 -4.63
N LEU A 175 41.11 -0.84 -5.57
CA LEU A 175 41.80 -0.29 -6.75
C LEU A 175 42.95 0.65 -6.36
N ALA A 176 42.77 1.46 -5.31
CA ALA A 176 43.83 2.31 -4.78
C ALA A 176 45.08 1.51 -4.34
N ASP A 177 44.89 0.37 -3.69
CA ASP A 177 46.00 -0.49 -3.24
C ASP A 177 46.71 -1.15 -4.43
N LEU A 178 45.96 -1.61 -5.43
CA LEU A 178 46.51 -2.20 -6.65
C LEU A 178 47.37 -1.19 -7.42
N ILE A 179 46.91 0.07 -7.52
CA ILE A 179 47.67 1.16 -8.15
C ILE A 179 48.97 1.44 -7.38
N ASN A 180 48.92 1.50 -6.05
CA ASN A 180 50.09 1.74 -5.21
C ASN A 180 51.12 0.59 -5.33
N GLN A 181 50.64 -0.66 -5.37
CA GLN A 181 51.48 -1.85 -5.52
C GLN A 181 52.13 -1.97 -6.90
N ALA A 182 51.53 -1.37 -7.93
CA ALA A 182 52.05 -1.39 -9.30
C ALA A 182 53.36 -0.60 -9.48
N ASN A 183 53.84 0.12 -8.44
CA ASN A 183 55.11 0.85 -8.44
C ASN A 183 55.29 1.76 -9.68
N GLY A 184 54.21 2.40 -10.15
CA GLY A 184 54.20 3.28 -11.31
C GLY A 184 53.95 2.61 -12.67
N ASN A 185 53.86 1.28 -12.74
CA ASN A 185 53.51 0.55 -13.96
C ASN A 185 52.00 0.30 -14.08
N THR A 186 51.21 1.37 -14.09
CA THR A 186 49.73 1.29 -14.14
C THR A 186 49.17 1.08 -15.55
N ALA A 187 49.99 1.28 -16.59
CA ALA A 187 49.61 1.10 -17.99
C ALA A 187 49.78 -0.35 -18.49
N ALA A 188 50.27 -1.27 -17.64
CA ALA A 188 50.39 -2.67 -18.01
C ALA A 188 49.00 -3.27 -18.30
N SER A 189 48.92 -4.07 -19.37
CA SER A 189 47.73 -4.84 -19.67
C SER A 189 47.44 -5.80 -18.51
N ILE A 190 46.19 -5.83 -18.07
CA ILE A 190 45.63 -6.73 -17.08
C ILE A 190 44.27 -7.21 -17.58
N THR A 191 43.72 -8.26 -16.97
CA THR A 191 42.32 -8.64 -17.17
C THR A 191 41.53 -8.31 -15.93
N TYR A 192 40.60 -7.37 -16.03
CA TYR A 192 39.65 -7.07 -14.97
C TYR A 192 38.48 -8.05 -15.02
N ILE A 193 38.17 -8.67 -13.87
CA ILE A 193 36.99 -9.53 -13.72
C ILE A 193 35.86 -8.66 -13.16
N LYS A 194 34.98 -8.22 -14.05
CA LYS A 194 33.77 -7.48 -13.67
C LYS A 194 32.67 -8.48 -13.32
N LYS A 195 32.23 -8.47 -12.07
CA LYS A 195 31.08 -9.27 -11.59
C LYS A 195 29.85 -8.38 -11.52
N THR A 196 28.74 -8.83 -12.07
CA THR A 196 27.47 -8.10 -12.00
C THR A 196 26.33 -9.06 -11.72
N THR A 197 25.53 -8.77 -10.71
CA THR A 197 24.31 -9.53 -10.42
C THR A 197 23.27 -9.21 -11.48
N VAL A 198 22.75 -10.25 -12.13
CA VAL A 198 21.72 -10.16 -13.14
C VAL A 198 20.48 -10.89 -12.63
N ILE A 199 19.34 -10.20 -12.64
CA ILE A 199 18.04 -10.77 -12.31
C ILE A 199 17.17 -10.71 -13.56
N LYS A 200 16.58 -11.84 -13.97
CA LYS A 200 15.66 -11.92 -15.11
C LYS A 200 14.43 -12.75 -14.79
N GLN A 201 13.27 -12.31 -15.26
CA GLN A 201 12.04 -13.09 -15.29
C GLN A 201 11.83 -13.63 -16.72
N LEU A 202 11.59 -14.92 -16.86
CA LEU A 202 11.58 -15.65 -18.14
C LEU A 202 11.00 -17.06 -17.98
N THR A 203 10.74 -17.77 -19.07
CA THR A 203 10.33 -19.18 -19.03
C THR A 203 11.51 -20.15 -19.08
N ILE A 204 11.32 -21.43 -18.73
CA ILE A 204 12.35 -22.48 -18.91
C ILE A 204 12.85 -22.54 -20.36
N SER A 205 11.96 -22.40 -21.35
CA SER A 205 12.35 -22.38 -22.77
C SER A 205 13.28 -21.21 -23.09
N GLU A 206 12.99 -20.02 -22.58
CA GLU A 206 13.84 -18.84 -22.74
C GLU A 206 15.15 -18.96 -21.96
N PHE A 207 15.12 -19.58 -20.78
CA PHE A 207 16.30 -19.85 -19.96
C PHE A 207 17.32 -20.71 -20.73
N ALA A 208 16.85 -21.73 -21.45
CA ALA A 208 17.68 -22.62 -22.25
C ALA A 208 18.46 -21.90 -23.37
N HIS A 209 18.04 -20.69 -23.75
CA HIS A 209 18.70 -19.85 -24.75
C HIS A 209 19.65 -18.80 -24.15
N LEU A 210 19.74 -18.71 -22.82
CA LEU A 210 20.70 -17.82 -22.19
C LEU A 210 22.12 -18.38 -22.27
N ASP A 211 23.08 -17.49 -22.51
CA ASP A 211 24.50 -17.80 -22.48
C ASP A 211 25.03 -17.84 -21.03
N ILE A 212 24.54 -18.82 -20.27
CA ILE A 212 24.94 -19.09 -18.88
C ILE A 212 25.72 -20.40 -18.87
N ALA A 213 26.89 -20.41 -18.24
CA ALA A 213 27.70 -21.62 -18.16
C ALA A 213 26.95 -22.73 -17.40
N SER A 214 27.00 -23.95 -17.92
CA SER A 214 26.23 -25.09 -17.40
C SER A 214 26.46 -25.39 -15.92
N ASN A 215 27.66 -25.12 -15.41
CA ASN A 215 28.05 -25.33 -14.00
C ASN A 215 27.90 -24.08 -13.12
N GLN A 216 27.45 -22.96 -13.68
CA GLN A 216 27.30 -21.71 -12.96
C GLN A 216 26.20 -21.84 -11.90
N ALA A 217 26.51 -21.42 -10.67
CA ALA A 217 25.53 -21.37 -9.60
C ALA A 217 24.51 -20.26 -9.88
N ILE A 218 23.23 -20.61 -9.74
CA ILE A 218 22.10 -19.72 -9.94
C ILE A 218 21.13 -19.86 -8.76
N GLN A 219 20.47 -18.76 -8.44
CA GLN A 219 19.30 -18.75 -7.56
C GLN A 219 18.07 -18.58 -8.43
N VAL A 220 17.07 -19.44 -8.23
CA VAL A 220 15.86 -19.46 -9.04
C VAL A 220 14.63 -19.50 -8.16
N THR A 221 13.65 -18.68 -8.49
CA THR A 221 12.28 -18.79 -8.01
C THR A 221 11.43 -19.35 -9.14
N ILE A 222 10.86 -20.54 -8.93
CA ILE A 222 10.04 -21.28 -9.91
C ILE A 222 8.57 -21.03 -9.56
N ASN A 223 7.77 -20.64 -10.56
CA ASN A 223 6.34 -20.48 -10.40
C ASN A 223 5.60 -21.76 -10.84
N HIS A 224 5.04 -22.49 -9.87
CA HIS A 224 4.23 -23.70 -10.10
C HIS A 224 2.73 -23.38 -10.29
N GLY A 225 2.39 -22.11 -10.55
CA GLY A 225 1.02 -21.63 -10.72
C GLY A 225 0.41 -21.14 -9.42
N GLU A 226 -0.90 -21.33 -9.27
CA GLU A 226 -1.64 -20.90 -8.10
C GLU A 226 -1.99 -22.07 -7.16
N GLN A 227 -1.90 -21.82 -5.86
CA GLN A 227 -2.37 -22.71 -4.81
C GLN A 227 -3.50 -22.05 -4.04
N GLN A 228 -4.61 -22.79 -3.88
CA GLN A 228 -5.73 -22.35 -3.07
C GLN A 228 -5.56 -22.85 -1.63
N LEU A 229 -5.72 -21.95 -0.66
CA LEU A 229 -5.67 -22.28 0.76
C LEU A 229 -6.95 -21.83 1.46
N SER A 230 -7.41 -22.63 2.43
CA SER A 230 -8.48 -22.27 3.37
C SER A 230 -7.87 -21.62 4.61
N ILE A 231 -8.38 -20.44 5.00
CA ILE A 231 -7.89 -19.74 6.20
C ILE A 231 -8.12 -20.59 7.45
N LYS A 232 -9.27 -21.26 7.53
CA LYS A 232 -9.63 -22.16 8.63
C LYS A 232 -8.73 -23.40 8.74
N GLU A 233 -8.18 -23.88 7.62
CA GLU A 233 -7.25 -25.01 7.62
C GLU A 233 -5.83 -24.61 8.05
N ILE A 234 -5.43 -23.39 7.66
CA ILE A 234 -4.15 -22.80 8.08
C ILE A 234 -4.21 -22.43 9.57
N ILE A 235 -5.29 -21.79 10.02
CA ILE A 235 -5.45 -21.33 11.41
C ILE A 235 -6.27 -22.37 12.18
N GLN A 236 -5.58 -23.34 12.76
CA GLN A 236 -6.21 -24.43 13.52
C GLN A 236 -6.58 -24.01 14.96
N SER A 237 -7.28 -22.88 15.11
CA SER A 237 -7.79 -22.41 16.40
C SER A 237 -9.29 -22.65 16.49
N ALA A 238 -9.73 -23.46 17.46
CA ALA A 238 -11.14 -23.80 17.64
C ALA A 238 -12.00 -22.63 18.16
N ASP A 239 -11.37 -21.56 18.65
CA ASP A 239 -12.06 -20.44 19.32
C ASP A 239 -12.39 -19.27 18.38
N ILE A 240 -12.06 -19.36 17.09
CA ILE A 240 -12.26 -18.28 16.11
C ILE A 240 -13.53 -18.53 15.31
N ALA A 241 -14.48 -17.60 15.38
CA ALA A 241 -15.73 -17.69 14.64
C ALA A 241 -15.51 -17.52 13.13
N ASP A 242 -16.36 -18.17 12.32
CA ASP A 242 -16.25 -18.18 10.85
C ASP A 242 -16.39 -16.80 10.20
N ASN A 243 -17.01 -15.84 10.89
CA ASN A 243 -17.20 -14.46 10.40
C ASN A 243 -16.11 -13.48 10.84
N GLU A 244 -15.11 -13.93 11.59
CA GLU A 244 -13.97 -13.11 11.99
C GLU A 244 -13.09 -12.76 10.79
N LEU A 245 -12.43 -11.60 10.84
CA LEU A 245 -11.61 -11.06 9.76
C LEU A 245 -10.12 -11.21 10.06
N PHE A 246 -9.38 -11.58 9.02
CA PHE A 246 -7.93 -11.61 9.02
C PHE A 246 -7.42 -10.64 7.97
N TYR A 247 -6.51 -9.76 8.37
CA TYR A 247 -5.69 -9.01 7.43
C TYR A 247 -4.54 -9.90 6.98
N LEU A 248 -4.42 -10.08 5.66
CA LEU A 248 -3.40 -10.92 5.06
C LEU A 248 -2.37 -10.06 4.33
N HIS A 249 -1.10 -10.37 4.58
CA HIS A 249 0.01 -9.69 3.95
C HIS A 249 1.10 -10.69 3.55
N ARG A 250 1.57 -10.59 2.31
CA ARG A 250 2.65 -11.44 1.80
C ARG A 250 3.98 -10.73 2.01
N VAL A 251 4.84 -11.35 2.83
CA VAL A 251 6.13 -10.74 3.22
C VAL A 251 7.02 -10.57 1.99
N SER A 252 7.54 -9.37 1.83
CA SER A 252 8.40 -8.91 0.75
C SER A 252 9.69 -8.31 1.29
N GLU A 253 10.64 -8.00 0.39
CA GLU A 253 11.89 -7.31 0.75
C GLU A 253 11.66 -5.85 1.21
N GLN A 254 10.45 -5.31 1.02
CA GLN A 254 10.08 -3.97 1.46
C GLN A 254 9.72 -3.91 2.95
N ASP A 255 9.46 -5.06 3.58
CA ASP A 255 8.98 -5.16 4.96
C ASP A 255 10.10 -5.08 6.01
N GLN A 256 10.95 -4.07 5.86
CA GLN A 256 12.14 -3.86 6.70
C GLN A 256 11.80 -3.49 8.16
N GLN A 257 10.58 -2.98 8.38
CA GLN A 257 10.07 -2.65 9.72
C GLN A 257 9.42 -3.84 10.44
N GLY A 258 9.53 -5.05 9.88
CA GLY A 258 9.00 -6.27 10.50
C GLY A 258 7.47 -6.28 10.56
N LEU A 259 6.92 -7.11 11.46
CA LEU A 259 5.47 -7.18 11.69
C LEU A 259 4.86 -5.84 12.08
N TRP A 260 5.57 -4.99 12.84
CA TRP A 260 5.05 -3.69 13.24
C TRP A 260 4.69 -2.85 12.02
N GLY A 261 5.63 -2.70 11.09
CA GLY A 261 5.42 -1.94 9.86
C GLY A 261 4.34 -2.57 8.97
N ILE A 262 4.31 -3.91 8.86
CA ILE A 262 3.28 -4.62 8.09
C ILE A 262 1.87 -4.31 8.64
N ILE A 263 1.67 -4.44 9.96
CA ILE A 263 0.36 -4.21 10.58
C ILE A 263 0.00 -2.73 10.50
N GLN A 264 0.96 -1.84 10.75
CA GLN A 264 0.76 -0.40 10.67
C GLN A 264 0.37 0.04 9.27
N ALA A 265 1.14 -0.35 8.25
CA ALA A 265 0.86 -0.04 6.85
C ALA A 265 -0.51 -0.60 6.46
N GLY A 266 -0.82 -1.84 6.85
CA GLY A 266 -2.11 -2.44 6.56
C GLY A 266 -3.30 -1.72 7.16
N LEU A 267 -3.21 -1.32 8.43
CA LEU A 267 -4.25 -0.51 9.07
C LEU A 267 -4.34 0.88 8.46
N ILE A 268 -3.22 1.58 8.30
CA ILE A 268 -3.21 2.95 7.79
C ILE A 268 -3.71 2.98 6.35
N ASP A 269 -3.19 2.15 5.46
CA ASP A 269 -3.55 2.19 4.05
C ASP A 269 -4.99 1.74 3.81
N LYS A 270 -5.52 0.75 4.52
CA LYS A 270 -6.91 0.32 4.33
C LYS A 270 -7.93 1.29 4.92
N PHE A 271 -7.67 1.85 6.12
CA PHE A 271 -8.54 2.90 6.66
C PHE A 271 -8.44 4.21 5.86
N ARG A 272 -7.24 4.53 5.34
CA ARG A 272 -7.01 5.66 4.44
C ARG A 272 -7.61 5.46 3.06
N GLN A 273 -7.68 4.26 2.50
CA GLN A 273 -8.35 4.02 1.22
C GLN A 273 -9.85 4.31 1.32
N GLY A 274 -10.45 4.10 2.51
CA GLY A 274 -11.88 4.30 2.75
C GLY A 274 -12.73 3.23 2.04
N LEU A 275 -13.96 3.04 2.52
CA LEU A 275 -14.94 2.19 1.84
C LEU A 275 -16.00 3.11 1.23
N SER A 276 -16.22 2.98 -0.08
CA SER A 276 -17.38 3.59 -0.74
C SER A 276 -18.61 2.77 -0.36
N ILE A 277 -19.50 3.34 0.44
CA ILE A 277 -20.74 2.67 0.84
C ILE A 277 -21.90 3.57 0.41
N GLU A 278 -22.61 3.16 -0.62
CA GLU A 278 -23.78 3.89 -1.11
C GLU A 278 -24.90 3.89 -0.04
N GLY A 279 -25.40 5.08 0.31
CA GLY A 279 -26.72 5.21 0.95
C GLY A 279 -26.78 5.41 2.48
N ILE A 280 -25.65 5.55 3.19
CA ILE A 280 -25.68 5.65 4.66
C ILE A 280 -25.56 7.09 5.17
N SER A 281 -24.88 7.98 4.45
CA SER A 281 -24.71 9.36 4.86
C SER A 281 -25.38 10.30 3.86
N ARG A 282 -26.30 11.16 4.32
CA ARG A 282 -27.06 12.11 3.47
C ARG A 282 -26.17 13.06 2.63
N ASN A 283 -24.84 13.05 2.79
CA ASN A 283 -23.88 13.89 2.05
C ASN A 283 -22.46 13.28 1.91
N LYS A 284 -22.24 11.96 2.10
CA LYS A 284 -20.91 11.36 1.93
C LYS A 284 -21.00 9.99 1.26
N ASP A 285 -20.56 9.94 0.00
CA ASP A 285 -20.45 8.70 -0.78
C ASP A 285 -19.20 7.87 -0.42
N LEU A 286 -18.31 8.42 0.44
CA LEU A 286 -17.10 7.76 0.93
C LEU A 286 -16.96 7.89 2.45
N MET A 287 -16.84 6.75 3.12
CA MET A 287 -16.50 6.66 4.54
C MET A 287 -15.00 6.41 4.66
N GLN A 288 -14.26 7.49 4.85
CA GLN A 288 -12.81 7.48 4.94
C GLN A 288 -12.37 8.13 6.27
N VAL A 289 -11.43 7.46 6.93
CA VAL A 289 -10.80 7.96 8.14
C VAL A 289 -9.30 7.98 7.92
N THR A 290 -8.71 9.18 8.00
CA THR A 290 -7.26 9.32 7.89
C THR A 290 -6.64 9.02 9.25
N ILE A 291 -5.85 7.95 9.29
CA ILE A 291 -4.94 7.65 10.40
C ILE A 291 -3.60 8.33 10.07
N PRO A 292 -3.13 9.29 10.89
CA PRO A 292 -1.81 9.89 10.71
C PRO A 292 -0.70 8.85 10.74
N ALA A 293 0.37 9.07 9.97
CA ALA A 293 1.50 8.14 9.88
C ALA A 293 2.20 7.92 11.22
N ASP A 294 2.16 8.92 12.10
CA ASP A 294 2.76 8.93 13.44
C ASP A 294 1.76 8.54 14.55
N ALA A 295 0.60 7.98 14.19
CA ALA A 295 -0.45 7.67 15.15
C ALA A 295 -0.08 6.54 16.14
N ASP A 296 0.95 5.77 15.82
CA ASP A 296 1.53 4.72 16.67
C ASP A 296 2.66 5.22 17.58
N GLU A 297 3.16 6.44 17.37
CA GLU A 297 4.24 7.03 18.16
C GLU A 297 3.86 7.18 19.64
N LYS A 298 4.88 7.25 20.51
CA LYS A 298 4.65 7.52 21.93
C LYS A 298 4.08 8.93 22.11
N LEU A 299 3.09 9.04 22.98
CA LEU A 299 2.54 10.32 23.38
C LEU A 299 3.61 11.14 24.13
N THR A 300 3.42 12.45 24.20
CA THR A 300 4.27 13.38 24.97
C THR A 300 4.40 13.00 26.45
N SER A 301 3.45 12.24 26.99
CA SER A 301 3.49 11.68 28.34
C SER A 301 4.42 10.47 28.50
N GLY A 302 5.03 10.00 27.42
CA GLY A 302 5.82 8.76 27.35
C GLY A 302 4.99 7.48 27.29
N LEU A 303 3.66 7.59 27.30
CA LEU A 303 2.74 6.45 27.18
C LEU A 303 2.55 6.05 25.72
N SER A 304 2.31 4.76 25.46
CA SER A 304 1.93 4.29 24.13
C SER A 304 0.63 4.94 23.66
N SER A 305 0.61 5.34 22.39
CA SER A 305 -0.60 5.79 21.70
C SER A 305 -1.67 4.70 21.64
N PHE A 306 -2.88 5.11 21.27
CA PHE A 306 -3.99 4.18 21.04
C PHE A 306 -3.62 3.13 19.98
N LEU A 307 -3.08 3.56 18.83
CA LEU A 307 -2.67 2.64 17.77
C LEU A 307 -1.48 1.79 18.20
N GLY A 308 -0.48 2.37 18.88
CA GLY A 308 0.68 1.62 19.37
C GLY A 308 0.33 0.48 20.33
N LYS A 309 -0.73 0.63 21.14
CA LYS A 309 -1.23 -0.48 22.00
C LYS A 309 -1.85 -1.61 21.17
N ILE A 310 -2.63 -1.26 20.16
CA ILE A 310 -3.23 -2.25 19.24
C ILE A 310 -2.12 -2.97 18.48
N LEU A 311 -1.19 -2.24 17.87
CA LEU A 311 -0.06 -2.80 17.13
C LEU A 311 0.75 -3.76 17.98
N ASN A 312 1.12 -3.36 19.21
CA ASN A 312 1.86 -4.24 20.12
C ASN A 312 1.13 -5.56 20.39
N SER A 313 -0.20 -5.50 20.64
CA SER A 313 -1.00 -6.71 20.83
C SER A 313 -1.03 -7.57 19.56
N LYS A 314 -1.16 -6.95 18.38
CA LYS A 314 -1.21 -7.65 17.09
C LYS A 314 0.11 -8.30 16.73
N VAL A 315 1.24 -7.64 16.94
CA VAL A 315 2.57 -8.24 16.72
C VAL A 315 2.70 -9.56 17.49
N THR A 316 2.29 -9.59 18.77
CA THR A 316 2.40 -10.80 19.60
C THR A 316 1.34 -11.88 19.32
N SER A 317 0.26 -11.56 18.62
CA SER A 317 -0.86 -12.48 18.34
C SER A 317 -1.02 -12.82 16.87
N SER A 318 -0.12 -12.32 16.02
CA SER A 318 -0.13 -12.59 14.59
C SER A 318 0.30 -14.02 14.30
N TYR A 319 -0.20 -14.52 13.18
CA TYR A 319 0.12 -15.82 12.64
C TYR A 319 1.05 -15.67 11.44
N ILE A 320 2.07 -16.51 11.35
CA ILE A 320 3.02 -16.52 10.23
C ILE A 320 2.97 -17.90 9.59
N TYR A 321 2.44 -17.99 8.37
CA TYR A 321 2.40 -19.22 7.60
C TYR A 321 3.60 -19.29 6.66
N ASN A 322 4.42 -20.33 6.77
CA ASN A 322 5.54 -20.59 5.85
C ASN A 322 5.08 -21.51 4.71
N TYR A 323 5.17 -21.05 3.47
CA TYR A 323 4.73 -21.83 2.31
C TYR A 323 5.59 -23.07 2.04
N SER A 324 6.90 -22.98 2.30
CA SER A 324 7.85 -24.06 2.01
C SER A 324 7.73 -25.23 2.97
N SER A 325 7.53 -24.96 4.26
CA SER A 325 7.33 -26.00 5.27
C SER A 325 5.86 -26.34 5.51
N GLN A 326 4.92 -25.54 4.99
CA GLN A 326 3.48 -25.62 5.25
C GLN A 326 3.15 -25.57 6.74
N THR A 327 3.96 -24.86 7.53
CA THR A 327 3.82 -24.76 8.99
C THR A 327 3.41 -23.37 9.43
N MET A 328 2.67 -23.33 10.53
CA MET A 328 2.33 -22.11 11.24
C MET A 328 3.35 -21.79 12.33
N GLY A 329 3.76 -20.53 12.38
CA GLY A 329 4.58 -19.93 13.41
C GLY A 329 3.91 -18.69 14.00
N HIS A 330 4.52 -18.19 15.07
CA HIS A 330 4.05 -17.05 15.84
C HIS A 330 5.19 -16.11 16.27
N ASP A 331 6.42 -16.38 15.81
CA ASP A 331 7.59 -15.63 16.24
C ASP A 331 7.60 -14.25 15.56
N PRO A 332 7.38 -13.16 16.31
CA PRO A 332 7.28 -11.83 15.72
C PRO A 332 8.62 -11.28 15.23
N ASP A 333 9.73 -11.86 15.68
CA ASP A 333 11.08 -11.37 15.40
C ASP A 333 11.68 -11.99 14.12
N VAL A 334 11.00 -12.97 13.53
CA VAL A 334 11.51 -13.74 12.39
C VAL A 334 10.51 -13.75 11.24
N ILE A 335 10.66 -12.79 10.33
CA ILE A 335 9.99 -12.80 9.03
C ILE A 335 10.97 -13.04 7.88
N HIS A 336 10.52 -13.76 6.86
CA HIS A 336 11.29 -14.20 5.70
C HIS A 336 10.58 -13.81 4.42
N PRO A 337 11.08 -12.78 3.70
CA PRO A 337 10.55 -12.36 2.40
C PRO A 337 10.37 -13.51 1.41
N GLY A 338 9.31 -13.43 0.63
CA GLY A 338 9.00 -14.37 -0.45
C GLY A 338 8.51 -15.76 -0.01
N GLN A 339 8.59 -16.10 1.28
CA GLN A 339 8.29 -17.44 1.79
C GLN A 339 7.20 -17.48 2.86
N GLN A 340 6.69 -16.33 3.30
CA GLN A 340 5.75 -16.25 4.39
C GLN A 340 4.51 -15.38 4.09
N LEU A 341 3.39 -15.82 4.63
CA LEU A 341 2.15 -15.06 4.75
C LEU A 341 1.98 -14.65 6.22
N VAL A 342 1.75 -13.38 6.47
CA VAL A 342 1.33 -12.87 7.77
C VAL A 342 -0.19 -12.78 7.78
N LEU A 343 -0.82 -13.36 8.82
CA LEU A 343 -2.26 -13.29 9.06
C LEU A 343 -2.49 -12.61 10.42
N ILE A 344 -3.16 -11.46 10.39
CA ILE A 344 -3.43 -10.67 11.59
C ILE A 344 -4.94 -10.67 11.84
N HIS A 345 -5.35 -11.24 12.98
CA HIS A 345 -6.75 -11.26 13.37
C HIS A 345 -7.22 -9.87 13.81
N PHE A 346 -8.35 -9.42 13.26
CA PHE A 346 -9.04 -8.21 13.69
C PHE A 346 -10.50 -8.53 14.03
N SER A 347 -10.86 -8.31 15.29
CA SER A 347 -12.26 -8.40 15.68
C SER A 347 -13.06 -7.22 15.11
N ALA A 348 -14.34 -7.46 14.82
CA ALA A 348 -15.26 -6.40 14.41
C ALA A 348 -15.30 -5.25 15.42
N GLY A 349 -15.23 -5.56 16.72
CA GLY A 349 -15.19 -4.57 17.79
C GLY A 349 -13.94 -3.68 17.75
N GLU A 350 -12.75 -4.27 17.51
CA GLU A 350 -11.52 -3.48 17.37
C GLU A 350 -11.56 -2.55 16.17
N LEU A 351 -12.00 -3.03 15.00
CA LEU A 351 -12.05 -2.19 13.79
C LEU A 351 -12.98 -0.99 13.99
N LYS A 352 -14.11 -1.18 14.67
CA LYS A 352 -15.00 -0.07 15.07
C LYS A 352 -14.31 0.91 16.00
N GLN A 353 -13.62 0.42 17.04
CA GLN A 353 -12.91 1.28 17.98
C GLN A 353 -11.84 2.13 17.29
N VAL A 354 -11.09 1.53 16.35
CA VAL A 354 -10.13 2.27 15.52
C VAL A 354 -10.83 3.34 14.69
N TYR A 355 -11.91 2.99 13.98
CA TYR A 355 -12.67 3.94 13.18
C TYR A 355 -13.18 5.12 14.01
N GLN A 356 -13.80 4.85 15.15
CA GLN A 356 -14.39 5.84 16.04
C GLN A 356 -13.33 6.77 16.62
N PHE A 357 -12.21 6.22 17.09
CA PHE A 357 -11.11 7.00 17.67
C PHE A 357 -10.61 8.04 16.67
N PHE A 358 -10.32 7.62 15.44
CA PHE A 358 -9.75 8.54 14.44
C PHE A 358 -10.81 9.44 13.78
N SER A 359 -12.08 9.01 13.69
CA SER A 359 -13.20 9.87 13.27
C SER A 359 -13.41 11.04 14.24
N ALA A 360 -13.38 10.77 15.54
CA ALA A 360 -13.49 11.80 16.57
C ALA A 360 -12.31 12.79 16.49
N LYS A 361 -11.10 12.31 16.18
CA LYS A 361 -9.89 13.12 16.04
C LYS A 361 -9.88 14.00 14.78
N ARG A 362 -10.45 13.51 13.67
CA ARG A 362 -10.72 14.32 12.47
C ARG A 362 -11.60 15.51 12.80
N ASN A 363 -12.68 15.29 13.56
CA ASN A 363 -13.60 16.36 13.96
C ASN A 363 -12.90 17.41 14.87
N GLN A 364 -11.76 17.05 15.48
CA GLN A 364 -10.92 17.93 16.30
C GLN A 364 -9.76 18.59 15.51
N GLY A 365 -9.61 18.30 14.22
CA GLY A 365 -8.57 18.90 13.36
C GLY A 365 -7.14 18.43 13.63
N ILE A 366 -6.94 17.29 14.29
CA ILE A 366 -5.62 16.77 14.65
C ILE A 366 -4.96 16.14 13.41
N GLN A 367 -3.74 16.59 13.08
CA GLN A 367 -2.99 16.17 11.90
C GLN A 367 -1.73 15.34 12.23
N THR A 368 -1.29 15.33 13.49
CA THR A 368 -0.07 14.67 13.97
C THR A 368 -0.22 14.29 15.44
N PHE A 369 0.36 13.15 15.81
CA PHE A 369 0.49 12.67 17.20
C PHE A 369 1.94 12.71 17.71
N ALA A 370 2.90 13.05 16.84
CA ALA A 370 4.31 13.15 17.17
C ALA A 370 4.59 14.24 18.21
N ILE A 371 5.66 14.03 18.96
CA ILE A 371 6.22 15.02 19.87
C ILE A 371 6.86 16.11 19.00
N VAL A 372 6.33 17.33 19.10
CA VAL A 372 6.94 18.52 18.48
C VAL A 372 7.92 19.10 19.50
N ASP A 373 9.20 19.19 19.13
CA ASP A 373 10.27 19.78 19.96
C ASP A 373 10.04 21.27 20.29
#